data_AF-A0A846L4R6-F1
#
_entry.id   AF-A0A846L4R6-F1
#
_cell.length_a   1.000
_cell.length_b   1.000
_cell.length_c   1.000
_cell.angle_alpha   90.00
_cell.angle_beta   90.00
_cell.angle_gamma   90.00
#
_symmetry.space_group_name_H-M   'P 1'
#
loop_
_entity.id
_entity.type
_entity.pdbx_description
1 polymer ?
#
loop_
_entity_poly.entity_id
_entity_poly.type
_entity_poly.pdbx_seq_one_letter_code
_entity_poly.pdbx_strand_id
1 'polypeptide(L)' 'MSLPPTSPELNPIEQVWQQLKDNDLTNRCFKDDDEIVSCCCTAWNNFTDKKGAVQNLCSRDWAVL' A
#
# COMPACT_ATOMS: atom_id res chain seq x y z
N MET A 1 17.58 11.79 -4.21
CA MET A 1 17.04 11.68 -5.57
C MET A 1 15.59 12.14 -5.50
N SER A 2 15.23 13.21 -6.21
CA SER A 2 13.87 13.75 -6.16
C SER A 2 13.00 13.01 -7.18
N LEU A 3 11.84 12.54 -6.76
CA LEU A 3 10.84 12.00 -7.69
C LEU A 3 10.38 13.13 -8.62
N PRO A 4 10.16 12.85 -9.92
CA PRO A 4 9.54 13.82 -10.79
C PRO A 4 8.15 14.18 -10.22
N PRO A 5 7.76 15.46 -10.31
CA PRO A 5 6.45 15.89 -9.83
C PRO A 5 5.34 15.12 -10.56
N THR A 6 4.25 14.83 -9.85
CA THR A 6 3.04 14.16 -10.39
C THR A 6 3.21 12.72 -10.88
N SER A 7 4.23 11.99 -10.39
CA SER A 7 4.43 10.55 -10.68
C SER A 7 4.09 9.64 -9.48
N PRO A 8 2.80 9.46 -9.13
CA PRO A 8 2.40 8.56 -8.04
C PRO A 8 2.82 7.11 -8.27
N GLU A 9 2.94 6.67 -9.52
CA GLU A 9 3.43 5.35 -9.91
C GLU A 9 4.88 5.09 -9.50
N LEU A 10 5.67 6.15 -9.28
CA LEU A 10 7.04 6.07 -8.78
C LEU A 10 7.12 6.17 -7.25
N ASN A 11 6.00 6.45 -6.58
CA ASN A 11 5.95 6.51 -5.12
C ASN A 11 5.51 5.14 -4.55
N PRO A 12 6.42 4.36 -3.95
CA PRO A 12 6.09 3.03 -3.42
C PRO A 12 5.03 3.09 -2.31
N ILE A 13 4.94 4.20 -1.57
CA ILE A 13 3.95 4.37 -0.50
C ILE A 13 2.53 4.42 -1.08
N GLU A 14 2.32 5.11 -2.20
CA GLU A 14 1.02 5.17 -2.86
C GLU A 14 0.58 3.78 -3.36
N GLN A 15 1.52 3.00 -3.87
CA GLN A 15 1.24 1.63 -4.33
C GLN A 15 0.84 0.71 -3.18
N VAL A 16 1.55 0.79 -2.05
CA VAL A 16 1.17 0.07 -0.82
C VAL A 16 -0.22 0.47 -0.39
N TRP A 17 -0.52 1.77 -0.36
CA TRP A 17 -1.83 2.24 0.05
C TRP A 17 -2.94 1.77 -0.89
N GLN A 18 -2.70 1.77 -2.19
CA GLN A 18 -3.63 1.22 -3.16
C GLN A 18 -3.88 -0.26 -2.92
N GLN A 19 -2.83 -1.06 -2.68
CA GLN A 19 -2.96 -2.49 -2.36
C GLN A 19 -3.80 -2.71 -1.11
N LEU A 20 -3.57 -1.96 -0.03
CA LEU A 20 -4.36 -2.11 1.20
C LEU A 20 -5.82 -1.67 1.01
N LYS A 21 -6.04 -0.59 0.26
CA LYS A 21 -7.38 -0.10 -0.07
C LYS A 21 -8.15 -1.13 -0.87
N ASP A 22 -7.60 -1.62 -1.96
CA ASP A 22 -8.29 -2.50 -2.91
C ASP A 22 -8.64 -3.86 -2.30
N ASN A 23 -7.85 -4.38 -1.36
CA ASN A 23 -8.06 -5.72 -0.78
C ASN A 23 -8.87 -5.71 0.51
N ASP A 24 -8.36 -5.04 1.55
CA ASP A 24 -8.86 -5.22 2.93
C ASP A 24 -9.78 -4.08 3.40
N LEU A 25 -9.73 -2.91 2.72
CA LEU A 25 -10.46 -1.70 3.12
C LEU A 25 -11.54 -1.28 2.11
N THR A 26 -11.71 -1.99 1.00
CA THR A 26 -12.72 -1.69 -0.03
C THR A 26 -14.14 -1.77 0.53
N ASN A 27 -14.97 -0.78 0.22
CA ASN A 27 -16.41 -0.73 0.52
C ASN A 27 -16.76 -0.97 2.01
N ARG A 28 -15.87 -0.57 2.92
CA ARG A 28 -16.09 -0.65 4.36
C ARG A 28 -16.60 0.67 4.92
N CYS A 29 -17.57 0.60 5.83
CA CYS A 29 -17.93 1.72 6.70
C CYS A 29 -17.24 1.52 8.05
N PHE A 30 -16.68 2.60 8.60
CA PHE A 30 -16.02 2.60 9.90
C PHE A 30 -16.87 3.40 10.89
N LYS A 31 -16.92 2.93 12.13
CA LYS A 31 -17.67 3.48 13.24
C LYS A 31 -16.95 4.66 13.90
N ASP A 32 -15.63 4.53 14.04
CA ASP A 32 -14.77 5.50 14.72
C ASP A 32 -13.32 5.40 14.20
N ASP A 33 -12.50 6.38 14.59
CA ASP A 33 -11.10 6.47 14.13
C ASP A 33 -10.27 5.26 14.58
N ASP A 34 -10.58 4.69 15.75
CA ASP A 34 -9.90 3.50 16.27
C ASP A 34 -10.16 2.27 15.39
N GLU A 35 -11.38 2.11 14.88
CA GLU A 35 -11.71 1.04 13.93
C GLU A 35 -10.96 1.20 12.60
N ILE A 36 -10.78 2.43 12.11
CA ILE A 36 -9.98 2.71 10.90
C ILE A 36 -8.54 2.24 11.11
N VAL A 37 -7.92 2.66 12.21
CA VAL A 37 -6.53 2.32 12.52
C VAL A 37 -6.37 0.81 12.68
N SER A 38 -7.27 0.16 13.42
CA SER A 38 -7.28 -1.28 13.63
C SER A 38 -7.39 -2.08 12.32
N CYS A 39 -8.30 -1.67 11.43
CA CYS A 39 -8.45 -2.30 10.11
C CYS A 39 -7.19 -2.11 9.26
N CYS A 40 -6.59 -0.92 9.29
CA CYS A 40 -5.35 -0.65 8.55
C CYS A 40 -4.17 -1.48 9.07
N CYS A 41 -4.03 -1.62 10.39
CA CYS A 41 -3.02 -2.49 11.00
C CYS A 41 -3.22 -3.95 10.59
N THR A 42 -4.46 -4.43 10.60
CA THR A 42 -4.79 -5.80 10.17
C THR A 42 -4.43 -6.01 8.70
N ALA A 43 -4.85 -5.10 7.82
CA ALA A 43 -4.53 -5.15 6.39
C ALA A 43 -3.01 -5.17 6.14
N TRP A 44 -2.27 -4.31 6.83
CA TRP A 44 -0.82 -4.24 6.74
C TRP A 44 -0.14 -5.53 7.19
N ASN A 45 -0.56 -6.09 8.34
CA ASN A 45 -0.01 -7.34 8.84
C ASN A 45 -0.30 -8.50 7.88
N ASN A 46 -1.51 -8.60 7.33
CA ASN A 46 -1.86 -9.59 6.31
C ASN A 46 -1.04 -9.43 5.02
N PHE A 47 -0.78 -8.19 4.60
CA PHE A 47 0.01 -7.90 3.41
C PHE A 47 1.49 -8.27 3.61
N THR A 48 2.07 -7.94 4.76
CA THR A 48 3.49 -8.17 5.06
C THR A 48 3.81 -9.62 5.43
N ASP A 49 2.83 -10.39 5.90
CA ASP A 49 2.98 -11.84 6.12
C ASP A 49 3.32 -12.60 4.82
N LYS A 50 2.90 -12.04 3.67
CA LYS A 50 3.28 -12.54 2.35
C LYS A 50 4.73 -12.15 2.03
N LYS A 51 5.65 -13.09 2.22
CA LYS A 51 7.08 -12.89 1.93
C LYS A 51 7.30 -12.32 0.52
N GLY A 52 8.00 -11.20 0.43
CA GLY A 52 8.33 -10.53 -0.83
C GLY A 52 7.21 -9.65 -1.40
N ALA A 53 6.03 -9.55 -0.77
CA ALA A 53 4.92 -8.77 -1.31
C ALA A 53 5.25 -7.28 -1.50
N VAL A 54 5.93 -6.66 -0.54
CA VAL A 54 6.37 -5.25 -0.64
C VAL A 54 7.36 -5.06 -1.80
N GLN A 55 8.35 -5.96 -1.92
CA GLN A 55 9.35 -5.91 -3.00
C GLN A 55 8.69 -6.07 -4.36
N ASN A 56 7.87 -7.10 -4.54
CA ASN A 56 7.17 -7.37 -5.80
C ASN A 56 6.24 -6.22 -6.18
N LEU A 57 5.55 -5.63 -5.21
CA LEU A 57 4.65 -4.50 -5.45
C LEU A 57 5.44 -3.27 -5.91
N CYS A 58 6.55 -2.94 -5.24
CA CYS A 58 7.30 -1.72 -5.49
C CYS A 58 8.39 -1.85 -6.58
N SER A 59 8.66 -3.06 -7.08
CA SER A 59 9.63 -3.30 -8.15
C SER A 59 9.03 -3.08 -9.54
N ARG A 60 9.83 -2.53 -10.47
CA ARG A 60 9.49 -2.41 -11.88
C ARG A 60 10.72 -2.68 -12.73
N ASP A 61 10.58 -3.53 -13.75
CA ASP A 61 11.69 -3.90 -14.65
C ASP A 61 12.25 -2.70 -15.44
N TRP A 62 11.45 -1.66 -15.64
CA TRP A 62 11.85 -0.44 -16.34
C TRP A 62 12.39 0.66 -15.39
N ALA A 63 12.23 0.50 -14.07
CA ALA A 63 12.70 1.47 -13.06
C ALA A 63 13.97 0.95 -12.36
N VAL A 64 14.84 0.31 -13.12
CA VAL A 64 16.16 -0.15 -12.65
C VAL A 64 17.13 1.01 -12.83
N LEU A 65 17.76 1.43 -11.73
CA LEU A 65 18.81 2.45 -11.69
C LEU A 65 20.12 1.95 -12.30
#